data_AF-Q4C1F7-F1
#
_entry.id   AF-Q4C1F7-F1
#
_cell.length_a   1.000
_cell.length_b   1.000
_cell.length_c   1.000
_cell.angle_alpha   90.00
_cell.angle_beta   90.00
_cell.angle_gamma   90.00
#
_symmetry.space_group_name_H-M   'P 1'
#
loop_
_entity.id
_entity.type
_entity.pdbx_description
1 polymer ?
#
loop_
_entity_poly.entity_id
_entity_poly.type
_entity_poly.pdbx_seq_one_letter_code
_entity_poly.pdbx_strand_id
1 'polypeptide(L)'
;MLTAWGARKWSNWASTSLRIKGKNWGNISGKDTRLNPNIVPTADPTRRGGTQIDIGFGLNLFVPEGDLKSGRLAIEFEVPVYRALQGPQLETDWQLTAGLQYTF
;
A
#
# COMPACT_ATOMS: atom_id res chain seq x y z
N MET A 1 -11.02 3.61 3.87
CA MET A 1 -9.62 3.24 4.22
C MET A 1 -9.22 4.07 5.41
N LEU A 2 -8.59 3.47 6.40
CA LEU A 2 -8.05 4.14 7.59
C LEU A 2 -6.53 3.97 7.61
N THR A 3 -5.81 5.03 7.94
CA THR A 3 -4.35 4.98 8.08
C THR A 3 -3.92 5.69 9.35
N ALA A 4 -2.97 5.09 10.06
CA ALA A 4 -2.26 5.72 11.16
C ALA A 4 -0.76 5.60 10.88
N TRP A 5 0.00 6.64 11.20
CA TRP A 5 1.44 6.65 10.97
C TRP A 5 2.16 7.44 12.04
N GLY A 6 3.41 7.07 12.28
CA GLY A 6 4.34 7.78 13.14
C GLY A 6 5.70 7.81 12.49
N ALA A 7 6.41 8.93 12.60
CA ALA A 7 7.75 9.07 12.05
C ALA A 7 8.68 9.69 13.08
N ARG A 8 9.96 9.29 13.02
CA ARG A 8 11.02 9.84 13.86
C ARG A 8 12.15 10.33 12.98
N LYS A 9 12.52 11.58 13.16
CA LYS A 9 13.73 12.16 12.57
C LYS A 9 14.91 11.83 13.48
N TRP A 10 15.92 11.18 12.92
CA TRP A 10 17.15 10.83 13.64
C TRP A 10 18.24 11.87 13.42
N SER A 11 18.26 12.47 12.23
CA SER A 11 19.23 13.48 11.82
C SER A 11 18.64 14.38 10.75
N ASN A 12 19.35 15.44 10.35
CA ASN A 12 18.91 16.33 9.27
C ASN A 12 18.82 15.64 7.91
N TRP A 13 19.49 14.51 7.74
CA TRP A 13 19.51 13.73 6.50
C TRP A 13 18.73 12.40 6.58
N ALA A 14 18.22 11.99 7.75
CA ALA A 14 17.58 10.68 7.93
C ALA A 14 16.36 10.69 8.86
N SER A 15 15.30 10.01 8.43
CA SER A 15 14.13 9.69 9.25
C SER A 15 13.57 8.30 8.93
N THR A 16 12.88 7.71 9.90
CA THR A 16 12.16 6.45 9.72
C THR A 16 10.68 6.62 10.06
N SER A 17 9.83 5.76 9.51
CA SER A 17 8.39 5.78 9.76
C SER A 17 7.82 4.39 9.95
N LEU A 18 6.74 4.31 10.73
CA LEU A 18 5.86 3.15 10.83
C LEU A 18 4.46 3.58 10.38
N ARG A 19 3.80 2.73 9.61
CA ARG A 19 2.43 2.93 9.11
C ARG A 19 1.58 1.70 9.37
N ILE A 20 0.33 1.91 9.78
CA ILE A 20 -0.71 0.89 9.83
C ILE A 20 -1.82 1.34 8.89
N LYS A 21 -2.20 0.48 7.93
CA LYS A 21 -3.21 0.78 6.92
C LYS A 21 -4.31 -0.28 6.97
N GLY A 22 -5.52 0.12 7.31
CA GLY A 22 -6.71 -0.71 7.26
C GLY A 22 -7.56 -0.39 6.04
N LYS A 23 -7.81 -1.38 5.19
CA LYS A 23 -8.73 -1.28 4.05
C LYS A 23 -9.87 -2.27 4.20
N ASN A 24 -11.08 -1.78 3.98
CA ASN A 24 -12.28 -2.59 3.77
C ASN A 24 -12.87 -2.10 2.46
N TRP A 25 -13.18 -3.04 1.57
CA TRP A 25 -13.80 -2.75 0.29
C TRP A 25 -14.95 -3.72 0.04
N GLY A 26 -16.02 -3.17 -0.53
CA GLY A 26 -17.23 -3.93 -0.85
C GLY A 26 -17.12 -4.68 -2.17
N ASN A 27 -18.19 -5.40 -2.46
CA ASN A 27 -18.41 -6.04 -3.76
C ASN A 27 -18.63 -5.01 -4.87
N ILE A 28 -18.45 -5.46 -6.11
CA ILE A 28 -18.71 -4.62 -7.29
C ILE A 28 -20.23 -4.47 -7.44
N SER A 29 -20.70 -3.24 -7.68
CA SER A 29 -22.10 -2.99 -8.04
C SER A 29 -22.29 -3.17 -9.55
N GLY A 30 -23.29 -3.97 -9.93
CA GLY A 30 -23.56 -4.32 -11.32
C GLY A 30 -22.87 -5.60 -11.79
N LYS A 31 -23.11 -5.97 -13.05
CA LYS A 31 -22.58 -7.17 -13.69
C LYS A 31 -22.45 -6.92 -15.19
N ASP A 32 -21.35 -7.39 -15.80
CA ASP A 32 -21.25 -7.46 -17.26
C ASP A 32 -21.99 -8.71 -17.76
N THR A 33 -22.99 -8.53 -18.63
CA THR A 33 -23.80 -9.62 -19.18
C THR A 33 -23.01 -10.57 -20.07
N ARG A 34 -21.85 -10.14 -20.57
CA ARG A 34 -20.91 -10.97 -21.36
C ARG A 34 -20.06 -11.89 -20.50
N LEU A 35 -20.02 -11.67 -19.18
CA LEU A 35 -19.23 -12.46 -18.24
C LEU A 35 -20.11 -13.45 -17.46
N ASN A 36 -19.70 -14.73 -17.47
CA ASN A 36 -20.42 -15.79 -16.75
C ASN A 36 -19.70 -16.17 -15.44
N PRO A 37 -20.25 -15.82 -14.26
CA PRO A 37 -19.64 -16.13 -12.96
C PRO A 37 -19.62 -17.62 -12.62
N ASN A 38 -20.44 -18.45 -13.30
CA ASN A 38 -20.42 -19.90 -13.11
C ASN A 38 -19.26 -20.59 -13.84
N ILE A 39 -18.61 -19.89 -14.78
CA ILE A 39 -17.47 -20.42 -15.54
C ILE A 39 -16.15 -19.93 -14.92
N VAL A 40 -16.08 -18.64 -14.54
CA VAL A 40 -14.89 -18.07 -13.90
C VAL A 40 -15.29 -17.30 -12.64
N PRO A 41 -14.70 -17.63 -11.47
CA PRO A 41 -15.11 -17.01 -10.20
C PRO A 41 -14.71 -15.52 -10.12
N THR A 42 -13.75 -15.08 -10.93
CA THR A 42 -13.39 -13.66 -11.10
C THR A 42 -14.47 -12.85 -11.83
N ALA A 43 -15.42 -13.48 -12.53
CA ALA A 43 -16.56 -12.77 -13.10
C ALA A 43 -17.69 -12.51 -12.09
N ASP A 44 -17.58 -13.04 -10.86
CA ASP A 44 -18.60 -12.86 -9.83
C ASP A 44 -18.42 -11.52 -9.10
N PRO A 45 -19.31 -10.52 -9.31
CA PRO A 45 -19.21 -9.22 -8.65
C PRO A 45 -19.46 -9.32 -7.14
N THR A 46 -20.11 -10.39 -6.66
CA THR A 46 -20.44 -10.62 -5.25
C THR A 46 -19.32 -11.29 -4.44
N ARG A 47 -18.20 -11.61 -5.09
CA ARG A 47 -17.01 -12.23 -4.49
C ARG A 47 -15.76 -11.38 -4.70
N ARG A 48 -15.93 -10.06 -4.56
CA ARG A 48 -14.87 -9.06 -4.78
C ARG A 48 -14.53 -8.25 -3.55
N GLY A 49 -15.35 -8.30 -2.51
CA GLY A 49 -15.11 -7.61 -1.25
C GLY A 49 -13.99 -8.24 -0.42
N GLY A 50 -13.55 -7.49 0.57
CA GLY A 50 -12.53 -7.95 1.50
C GLY A 50 -12.14 -6.92 2.53
N THR A 51 -11.36 -7.37 3.51
CA THR A 51 -10.72 -6.52 4.52
C THR A 51 -9.27 -6.94 4.66
N GLN A 52 -8.37 -5.96 4.78
CA GLN A 52 -6.95 -6.21 4.97
C GLN A 52 -6.33 -5.12 5.84
N ILE A 53 -5.38 -5.51 6.68
CA ILE A 53 -4.57 -4.61 7.51
C ILE A 53 -3.12 -4.84 7.15
N ASP A 54 -2.43 -3.75 6.84
CA ASP A 54 -1.04 -3.73 6.43
C ASP A 54 -0.20 -2.95 7.44
N ILE A 55 1.01 -3.43 7.71
CA ILE A 55 2.03 -2.72 8.48
C ILE A 55 3.18 -2.35 7.55
N GLY A 56 3.55 -1.06 7.55
CA GLY A 56 4.64 -0.50 6.75
C GLY A 56 5.77 0.04 7.62
N PHE A 57 7.01 -0.20 7.19
CA PHE A 57 8.21 0.44 7.70
C PHE A 57 8.85 1.26 6.58
N GLY A 58 9.16 2.52 6.87
CA GLY A 58 9.75 3.45 5.91
C GLY A 58 11.08 4.03 6.36
N LEU A 59 11.96 4.27 5.40
CA LEU A 59 13.20 5.00 5.52
C LEU A 59 13.17 6.19 4.56
N ASN A 60 13.56 7.36 5.05
CA ASN A 60 13.69 8.56 4.24
C ASN A 60 15.08 9.16 4.44
N LEU A 61 15.78 9.35 3.33
CA LEU A 61 17.08 10.00 3.25
C LEU A 61 16.91 11.33 2.51
N PHE A 62 17.42 12.40 3.09
CA PHE A 62 17.35 13.76 2.54
C PHE A 62 18.76 14.33 2.43
N VAL A 63 19.03 15.05 1.35
CA VAL A 63 20.30 15.72 1.12
C VAL A 63 20.16 17.20 1.52
N PRO A 64 20.67 17.60 2.69
CA PRO A 64 20.48 18.97 3.18
C PRO A 64 21.37 20.00 2.48
N GLU A 65 22.57 19.61 2.04
CA GLU A 65 23.62 20.52 1.54
C GLU A 65 24.38 19.88 0.36
N GLY A 66 25.11 20.70 -0.40
CA GLY A 66 25.91 20.29 -1.57
C GLY A 66 25.15 20.38 -2.90
N ASP A 67 25.75 19.81 -3.96
CA ASP A 67 25.26 19.91 -5.35
C ASP A 67 23.92 19.19 -5.59
N LEU A 68 23.59 18.22 -4.73
CA LEU A 68 22.33 17.46 -4.75
C LEU A 68 21.36 17.89 -3.64
N LYS A 69 21.54 19.09 -3.07
CA LYS A 69 20.65 19.63 -2.03
C LYS A 69 19.18 19.53 -2.47
N SER A 70 18.29 19.32 -1.50
CA SER A 70 16.86 19.11 -1.75
C SER A 70 16.49 17.77 -2.42
N GLY A 71 17.46 16.89 -2.66
CA GLY A 71 17.21 15.50 -3.04
C GLY A 71 16.65 14.69 -1.87
N ARG A 72 15.69 13.81 -2.15
CA ARG A 72 15.12 12.87 -1.19
C ARG A 72 14.98 11.49 -1.81
N LEU A 73 15.46 10.47 -1.11
CA LEU A 73 15.20 9.07 -1.38
C LEU A 73 14.29 8.51 -0.28
N ALA A 74 13.18 7.90 -0.65
CA ALA A 74 12.24 7.25 0.25
C ALA A 74 12.09 5.78 -0.12
N ILE A 75 12.13 4.90 0.87
CA ILE A 75 11.89 3.46 0.72
C ILE A 75 10.84 3.07 1.76
N GLU A 76 9.80 2.35 1.35
CA GLU A 76 8.78 1.82 2.24
C GLU A 76 8.52 0.35 1.94
N PHE A 77 8.62 -0.49 2.97
CA PHE A 77 8.31 -1.91 2.92
C PHE A 77 7.04 -2.17 3.73
N GLU A 78 6.06 -2.83 3.13
CA GLU A 78 4.75 -3.07 3.70
C GLU A 78 4.40 -4.56 3.64
N VAL A 79 3.87 -5.10 4.73
CA VAL A 79 3.44 -6.50 4.86
C VAL A 79 1.99 -6.55 5.34
N PRO A 80 1.12 -7.32 4.66
CA PRO A 80 -0.23 -7.58 5.12
C PRO A 80 -0.23 -8.53 6.32
N VAL A 81 -0.67 -8.04 7.48
CA VAL A 81 -0.69 -8.81 8.74
C VAL A 81 -2.05 -9.45 9.03
N TYR A 82 -3.11 -8.95 8.39
CA TYR A 82 -4.44 -9.53 8.47
C TYR A 82 -5.15 -9.42 7.12
N ARG A 83 -5.87 -10.47 6.72
CA ARG A 83 -6.62 -10.50 5.47
C ARG A 83 -7.84 -11.41 5.59
N ALA A 84 -8.98 -10.91 5.13
CA ALA A 84 -10.20 -11.67 4.94
C ALA A 84 -10.81 -11.30 3.58
N LEU A 85 -10.73 -12.21 2.60
CA LEU A 85 -11.24 -12.01 1.24
C LEU A 85 -12.56 -12.77 1.06
N GLN A 86 -13.51 -12.17 0.34
CA GLN A 86 -14.76 -12.83 -0.01
C GLN A 86 -14.55 -13.60 -1.32
N GLY A 87 -14.26 -14.90 -1.22
CA GLY A 87 -14.04 -15.77 -2.39
C GLY A 87 -12.61 -15.73 -2.94
N PRO A 88 -12.35 -16.49 -4.03
CA PRO A 88 -11.01 -16.61 -4.60
C PRO A 88 -10.58 -15.31 -5.28
N GLN A 89 -9.55 -14.67 -4.72
CA GLN A 89 -8.97 -13.44 -5.25
C GLN A 89 -7.44 -13.51 -5.08
N LEU A 90 -6.71 -12.79 -5.93
CA LEU A 90 -5.25 -12.74 -5.84
C LEU A 90 -4.84 -11.98 -4.58
N GLU A 91 -3.92 -12.55 -3.83
CA GLU A 91 -3.43 -11.95 -2.60
C GLU A 91 -2.13 -11.16 -2.83
N THR A 92 -1.68 -10.45 -1.79
CA THR A 92 -0.40 -9.73 -1.80
C THR A 92 0.42 -10.20 -0.61
N ASP A 93 1.63 -10.70 -0.82
CA ASP A 93 2.45 -11.18 0.31
C ASP A 93 3.23 -10.05 0.98
N TRP A 94 3.72 -9.11 0.16
CA TRP A 94 4.45 -7.92 0.60
C TRP A 94 4.45 -6.88 -0.52
N GLN A 95 4.77 -5.64 -0.16
CA GLN A 95 4.94 -4.54 -1.10
C GLN A 95 6.20 -3.75 -0.74
N LEU A 96 7.01 -3.42 -1.75
CA LEU A 96 8.13 -2.51 -1.61
C LEU A 96 7.90 -1.30 -2.53
N THR A 97 8.09 -0.11 -1.99
CA THR A 97 7.97 1.15 -2.72
C THR A 97 9.26 1.93 -2.56
N ALA A 98 9.81 2.41 -3.66
CA ALA A 98 10.95 3.32 -3.67
C ALA A 98 10.57 4.59 -4.42
N GLY A 99 10.97 5.74 -3.91
CA GLY A 99 10.68 7.05 -4.48
C GLY A 99 11.90 7.95 -4.44
N LEU A 100 12.17 8.62 -5.56
CA LEU A 100 13.18 9.66 -5.66
C LEU A 100 12.46 10.98 -5.91
N GLN A 101 12.78 12.00 -5.13
CA GLN A 101 12.23 13.35 -5.26
C GLN A 101 13.37 14.36 -5.26
N TYR A 102 13.21 15.42 -6.03
CA TYR A 102 14.10 16.57 -6.04
C TYR A 102 13.24 17.84 -6.07
N THR A 103 13.53 18.80 -5.17
CA THR A 103 12.81 20.07 -5.09
C THR A 103 13.71 21.20 -5.59
N PHE A 104 13.24 21.95 -6.60
CA PHE A 104 13.95 23.07 -7.25
C PHE A 104 13.55 24.43 -6.68
#